data_AF-A0A968IZV0-F1
#
_entry.id   AF-A0A968IZV0-F1
#
_cell.length_a   1.000
_cell.length_b   1.000
_cell.length_c   1.000
_cell.angle_alpha   90.00
_cell.angle_beta   90.00
_cell.angle_gamma   90.00
#
_symmetry.space_group_name_H-M   'P 1'
#
loop_
_entity.id
_entity.type
_entity.pdbx_description
1 polymer ?
#
loop_
_entity_poly.entity_id
_entity_poly.type
_entity_poly.pdbx_seq_one_letter_code
_entity_poly.pdbx_strand_id
1 'polypeptide(L)'
;MTRQPHDQFAKSLLSEVLSPWGDVEISREVSDEPRSIDLYFQPNPQQDPSPLGLLGRMAQTPCLLEPYRNPVTVSQIGTCLLKA
;
A
#
# COMPACT_ATOMS: atom_id res chain seq x y z
N MET A 1 -12.53 14.89 8.24
CA MET A 1 -11.99 14.20 7.06
C MET A 1 -11.25 15.20 6.19
N THR A 2 -9.99 15.48 6.49
CA THR A 2 -9.12 16.20 5.55
C THR A 2 -8.68 15.19 4.50
N ARG A 3 -9.44 15.13 3.41
CA ARG A 3 -9.10 14.36 2.20
C ARG A 3 -7.87 15.03 1.61
N GLN A 4 -6.68 14.61 2.02
CA GLN A 4 -5.44 15.17 1.49
C GLN A 4 -5.35 14.74 0.02
N PRO A 5 -5.35 15.65 -0.97
CA PRO A 5 -5.37 15.26 -2.38
C PRO A 5 -4.22 14.33 -2.77
N HIS A 6 -3.09 14.48 -2.08
CA HIS A 6 -1.89 13.66 -2.25
C HIS A 6 -2.07 12.21 -1.80
N ASP A 7 -2.85 11.97 -0.74
CA ASP A 7 -3.13 10.63 -0.23
C ASP A 7 -3.95 9.84 -1.25
N GLN A 8 -5.04 10.44 -1.75
CA GLN A 8 -5.86 9.83 -2.79
C GLN A 8 -5.07 9.60 -4.08
N PHE A 9 -4.26 10.57 -4.50
CA PHE A 9 -3.42 10.44 -5.69
C PHE A 9 -2.43 9.28 -5.55
N ALA A 10 -1.72 9.18 -4.43
CA ALA A 10 -0.73 8.12 -4.21
C ALA A 10 -1.39 6.73 -4.19
N LYS A 11 -2.56 6.60 -3.56
CA LYS A 11 -3.35 5.37 -3.55
C LYS A 11 -3.77 4.95 -4.96
N SER A 12 -4.32 5.89 -5.74
CA SER A 12 -4.73 5.62 -7.13
C SER A 12 -3.55 5.26 -8.02
N LEU A 13 -2.42 5.99 -7.90
CA LEU A 13 -1.20 5.70 -8.66
C LEU A 13 -0.66 4.30 -8.35
N LEU A 14 -0.49 3.96 -7.07
CA LEU A 14 0.02 2.65 -6.68
C LEU A 14 -0.93 1.52 -7.12
N SER A 15 -2.24 1.75 -7.03
CA SER A 15 -3.22 0.80 -7.52
C SER A 15 -3.08 0.55 -9.03
N GLU A 16 -2.99 1.60 -9.84
CA GLU A 16 -2.81 1.42 -11.30
C GLU A 16 -1.48 0.73 -11.63
N VAL A 17 -0.40 1.08 -10.93
CA VAL A 17 0.93 0.49 -11.15
C VAL A 17 0.97 -0.99 -10.75
N LEU A 18 0.29 -1.38 -9.67
CA LEU A 18 0.32 -2.74 -9.12
C LEU A 18 -0.75 -3.67 -9.69
N SER A 19 -1.87 -3.15 -10.19
CA SER A 19 -2.98 -3.94 -10.75
C SER A 19 -2.58 -4.97 -11.81
N PRO A 20 -1.59 -4.71 -12.69
CA PRO A 20 -1.14 -5.73 -13.63
C PRO A 20 -0.54 -6.94 -12.91
N TRP A 21 0.17 -6.72 -11.79
CA TRP A 21 1.07 -7.67 -11.13
C TRP A 21 0.41 -8.50 -10.03
N GLY A 22 -0.85 -8.22 -9.69
CA GLY A 22 -1.55 -8.87 -8.60
C GLY A 22 -2.84 -8.16 -8.22
N ASP A 23 -3.49 -8.65 -7.17
CA ASP A 23 -4.71 -8.04 -6.65
C ASP A 23 -4.37 -6.89 -5.71
N VAL A 24 -5.05 -5.76 -5.91
CA VAL A 24 -4.89 -4.55 -5.09
C VAL A 24 -6.20 -4.25 -4.39
N GLU A 25 -6.16 -4.11 -3.07
CA GLU A 25 -7.29 -3.66 -2.26
C GLU A 25 -6.94 -2.32 -1.59
N ILE A 26 -7.69 -1.27 -1.92
CA ILE A 26 -7.51 0.08 -1.36
C ILE A 26 -8.44 0.27 -0.17
N SER A 27 -7.95 0.88 0.91
CA SER A 27 -8.75 1.17 2.12
C SER A 27 -9.35 -0.08 2.78
N ARG A 28 -8.60 -1.18 2.83
CA ARG A 28 -9.00 -2.42 3.51
C ARG A 28 -9.19 -2.16 5.02
N GLU A 29 -10.35 -2.49 5.55
CA GLU A 29 -10.63 -2.37 6.99
C GLU A 29 -9.91 -3.46 7.78
N VAL A 30 -9.38 -3.10 8.95
CA VAL A 30 -8.81 -4.05 9.92
C VAL A 30 -9.91 -4.43 10.90
N SER A 31 -10.31 -5.69 10.93
CA SER A 31 -11.53 -6.16 11.63
C SER A 31 -11.65 -5.75 13.11
N ASP A 32 -10.53 -5.60 13.79
CA ASP A 32 -10.49 -5.38 15.24
C ASP A 32 -10.21 -3.91 15.64
N GLU A 33 -10.03 -3.00 14.68
CA GLU A 33 -9.75 -1.58 14.94
C GLU A 33 -10.41 -0.64 13.93
N PRO A 34 -10.79 0.59 14.29
CA PRO A 34 -11.29 1.60 13.34
C PRO A 34 -10.12 2.18 12.51
N ARG A 35 -9.31 1.31 11.90
CA ARG A 35 -8.15 1.65 11.08
C ARG A 35 -8.27 0.97 9.73
N SER A 36 -7.90 1.70 8.69
CA SER A 36 -7.84 1.20 7.33
C SER A 36 -6.40 1.12 6.85
N ILE A 37 -6.11 0.07 6.11
CA ILE A 37 -4.89 -0.11 5.34
C ILE A 37 -5.02 0.70 4.06
N ASP A 38 -4.03 1.52 3.74
CA ASP A 38 -4.08 2.35 2.53
C ASP A 38 -4.13 1.50 1.26
N LEU A 39 -3.24 0.51 1.15
CA LEU A 39 -3.20 -0.44 0.07
C LEU A 39 -2.69 -1.79 0.56
N TYR A 40 -3.49 -2.83 0.36
CA TYR A 40 -3.11 -4.23 0.53
C TYR A 40 -2.88 -4.85 -0.85
N PHE A 41 -1.71 -5.45 -1.06
CA PHE A 41 -1.32 -6.06 -2.32
C PHE A 41 -1.09 -7.56 -2.16
N GLN A 42 -1.68 -8.33 -3.07
CA GLN A 42 -1.49 -9.77 -3.18
C GLN A 42 -0.84 -10.08 -4.55
N PRO A 43 0.43 -10.52 -4.60
CA PRO A 43 1.11 -10.77 -5.87
C PRO A 43 0.50 -11.93 -6.64
N ASN A 44 0.46 -11.79 -7.97
CA ASN A 44 0.20 -12.91 -8.87
C ASN A 44 1.53 -13.67 -9.13
N PRO A 45 1.65 -14.95 -8.73
CA PRO A 45 2.88 -15.71 -8.88
C PRO A 45 3.29 -15.96 -10.35
N GLN A 46 2.40 -15.70 -11.31
CA GLN A 46 2.68 -15.87 -12.74
C GLN A 46 3.38 -14.64 -13.36
N GLN A 47 3.41 -13.51 -12.65
CA GLN A 47 4.03 -12.29 -13.16
C GLN A 47 5.33 -11.98 -12.44
N ASP A 48 6.32 -11.49 -13.19
CA ASP A 48 7.61 -11.05 -12.66
C ASP A 48 7.63 -9.51 -12.56
N PRO A 49 7.46 -8.92 -11.36
CA PRO A 49 7.41 -7.48 -11.18
C PRO A 49 8.80 -6.79 -11.28
N SER A 50 9.82 -7.47 -11.83
CA SER A 50 11.15 -6.90 -12.09
C SER A 50 11.15 -5.51 -12.74
N PRO A 51 10.27 -5.17 -13.71
CA PRO A 51 10.20 -3.82 -14.29
C PRO A 51 9.86 -2.70 -13.29
N LEU A 52 9.21 -3.03 -12.16
CA LEU A 52 8.89 -2.06 -11.10
C LEU A 52 10.09 -1.73 -10.19
N GLY A 53 11.26 -2.34 -10.42
CA GLY A 53 12.46 -2.09 -9.65
C GLY A 53 12.29 -2.40 -8.16
N LEU A 54 12.55 -1.42 -7.29
CA LEU A 54 12.43 -1.61 -5.83
C LEU A 54 11.00 -1.95 -5.40
N LEU A 55 9.99 -1.30 -6.01
CA LEU A 55 8.60 -1.58 -5.70
C LEU A 55 8.25 -3.03 -6.02
N GLY A 56 8.73 -3.53 -7.17
CA GLY A 56 8.55 -4.92 -7.55
C GLY A 56 9.18 -5.89 -6.56
N ARG A 57 10.37 -5.56 -6.05
CA ARG A 57 11.03 -6.38 -5.01
C ARG A 57 10.24 -6.42 -3.70
N MET A 58 9.62 -5.31 -3.29
CA MET A 58 8.77 -5.23 -2.09
C MET A 58 7.44 -5.96 -2.29
N ALA A 59 6.95 -6.00 -3.52
CA ALA A 59 5.69 -6.61 -3.92
C ALA A 59 5.82 -8.11 -4.28
N GLN A 60 6.94 -8.78 -3.98
CA GLN A 60 7.09 -10.22 -4.27
C GLN A 60 6.27 -11.12 -3.35
N THR A 61 5.90 -10.62 -2.17
CA THR A 61 5.04 -11.29 -1.20
C THR A 61 3.84 -10.40 -0.90
N PRO A 62 2.75 -10.95 -0.33
CA PRO A 62 1.65 -10.13 0.18
C PRO A 62 2.19 -9.01 1.06
N CYS A 63 1.80 -7.77 0.79
CA CYS A 63 2.35 -6.63 1.49
C CYS A 63 1.33 -5.50 1.68
N LEU A 64 1.61 -4.70 2.70
CA LEU A 64 0.87 -3.49 3.06
C LEU A 64 1.71 -2.28 2.66
N LEU A 65 1.10 -1.34 1.95
CA LEU A 65 1.76 -0.12 1.50
C LEU A 65 1.02 1.12 2.01
N GLU A 66 1.75 1.97 2.74
CA GLU A 66 1.29 3.29 3.16
C GLU A 66 2.17 4.38 2.55
N PRO A 67 1.68 5.12 1.54
CA PRO A 67 2.44 6.19 0.92
C PRO A 67 2.41 7.47 1.76
N TYR A 68 3.60 8.01 2.08
CA TYR A 68 3.75 9.27 2.79
C TYR A 68 4.31 10.36 1.87
N ARG A 69 3.66 11.54 1.83
CA ARG A 69 4.16 12.72 1.09
C ARG A 69 5.42 13.32 1.71
N ASN A 70 5.46 13.35 3.03
CA ASN A 70 6.56 13.90 3.81
C ASN A 70 7.33 12.75 4.47
N PRO A 71 8.57 12.99 4.94
CA PRO A 71 9.30 11.99 5.71
C PRO A 71 8.45 11.42 6.84
N VAL A 72 8.44 10.09 6.95
CA VAL A 72 7.65 9.38 7.95
C VAL A 72 8.18 9.69 9.35
N THR A 73 7.27 9.94 10.28
CA THR A 73 7.57 10.11 11.70
C THR A 73 7.53 8.76 12.44
N VAL A 74 8.23 8.65 13.57
CA VAL A 74 8.20 7.43 14.39
C VAL A 74 6.78 7.04 14.80
N SER A 75 5.91 8.02 15.09
CA SER A 75 4.50 7.74 15.40
C SER A 75 3.73 7.16 14.21
N GLN A 76 4.01 7.62 12.99
CA GLN A 76 3.38 7.08 11.78
C GLN A 76 3.85 5.66 11.49
N ILE A 77 5.15 5.37 11.70
CA ILE A 77 5.67 4.00 11.64
C ILE A 77 4.94 3.10 12.64
N GLY A 78 4.78 3.55 13.89
CA GLY A 78 4.04 2.81 14.91
C GLY A 78 2.60 2.52 14.51
N THR A 79 1.88 3.52 13.97
CA THR A 79 0.52 3.34 13.45
C THR A 79 0.45 2.33 12.31
N CYS A 80 1.43 2.33 11.41
CA CYS A 80 1.50 1.39 10.29
C CYS A 80 1.73 -0.05 10.79
N LEU A 81 2.65 -0.24 11.74
CA LEU A 81 2.95 -1.55 12.32
C LEU A 81 1.76 -2.17 13.06
N LEU A 82 0.85 -1.35 13.60
CA LEU A 82 -0.36 -1.84 14.27
C LEU A 82 -1.44 -2.36 13.30
N LYS A 83 -1.27 -2.18 11.98
CA LYS A 83 -2.20 -2.66 10.95
C LYS A 83 -1.76 -3.97 10.27
N ALA A 84 -0.56 -4.46 10.62
CA ALA A 84 0.06 -5.65 10.04
C ALA A 84 -0.30 -6.95 10.78
#